data_AF-A0A1Z9AX09-F1
#
_entry.id   AF-A0A1Z9AX09-F1
#
_cell.length_a   1.000
_cell.length_b   1.000
_cell.length_c   1.000
_cell.angle_alpha   90.00
_cell.angle_beta   90.00
_cell.angle_gamma   90.00
#
_symmetry.space_group_name_H-M   'P 1'
#
loop_
_entity.id
_entity.type
_entity.pdbx_description
1 polymer ?
#
loop_
_entity_poly.entity_id
_entity_poly.type
_entity_poly.pdbx_seq_one_letter_code
_entity_poly.pdbx_strand_id
1 'polypeptide(L)'
;MEKQNRRWAVSGAENRGAYARTARVVVGVIDRRKCQRPLRVLAGLGAAMMMTLGCGTNPDADFVDTANQICGDGNAQLAKVQDALSRGEGGLTASRQRSFVLKDFIPGVERQLEAIWGLEMTAETRAGVARMQLAAQAALQELKRQPDLLFDASEDQSLFAGVDQAAQALGLNQCRADPVS
;
A
#
# COMPACT_ATOMS: atom_id res chain seq x y z
N MET A 1 2.51 40.08 -21.07
CA MET A 1 3.34 39.93 -22.29
C MET A 1 4.73 39.64 -21.78
N GLU A 2 5.22 38.40 -21.83
CA GLU A 2 6.00 37.89 -22.97
C GLU A 2 5.98 36.34 -22.97
N LYS A 3 5.53 35.76 -24.09
CA LYS A 3 5.74 34.35 -24.44
C LYS A 3 7.12 34.23 -25.07
N GLN A 4 7.86 33.14 -24.81
CA GLN A 4 8.58 32.31 -25.80
C GLN A 4 9.55 31.35 -25.08
N ASN A 5 9.31 30.03 -25.16
CA ASN A 5 9.77 29.15 -26.23
C ASN A 5 11.30 28.95 -26.19
N ARG A 6 11.76 27.87 -25.55
CA ARG A 6 13.11 27.31 -25.81
C ARG A 6 13.01 25.84 -26.18
N ARG A 7 12.72 25.66 -27.46
CA ARG A 7 13.36 24.74 -28.40
C ARG A 7 14.52 23.90 -27.83
N TRP A 8 14.28 22.59 -27.80
CA TRP A 8 15.12 21.52 -28.33
C TRP A 8 16.55 21.89 -28.72
N ALA A 9 17.53 21.45 -27.92
CA ALA A 9 18.89 21.22 -28.37
C ALA A 9 19.07 19.73 -28.66
N VAL A 10 19.02 19.38 -29.94
CA VAL A 10 19.56 18.12 -30.46
C VAL A 10 21.02 18.42 -30.78
N SER A 11 21.96 17.80 -30.06
CA SER A 11 23.35 17.69 -30.50
C SER A 11 23.60 16.22 -30.82
N GLY A 12 23.79 15.96 -32.10
CA GLY A 12 24.17 14.66 -32.63
C GLY A 12 25.61 14.32 -32.30
N ALA A 13 25.82 13.04 -31.99
CA ALA A 13 27.08 12.36 -32.18
C ALA A 13 26.75 10.99 -32.78
N GLU A 14 26.72 10.92 -34.11
CA GLU A 14 26.89 9.67 -34.84
C GLU A 14 28.37 9.28 -34.78
N ASN A 15 28.69 8.17 -34.12
CA ASN A 15 29.26 7.00 -34.80
C ASN A 15 29.70 5.86 -33.86
N ARG A 16 29.33 4.65 -34.29
CA ARG A 16 30.02 3.35 -34.13
C ARG A 16 29.92 2.60 -32.79
N GLY A 17 29.06 1.58 -32.83
CA GLY A 17 29.49 0.21 -32.50
C GLY A 17 29.06 -0.37 -31.15
N ALA A 18 28.13 -1.34 -31.24
CA ALA A 18 27.93 -2.48 -30.33
C ALA A 18 27.27 -2.27 -28.95
N TYR A 19 26.06 -2.84 -28.84
CA TYR A 19 25.41 -3.42 -27.64
C TYR A 19 25.63 -2.76 -26.27
N ALA A 20 24.67 -1.93 -25.84
CA ALA A 20 24.11 -1.95 -24.48
C ALA A 20 22.95 -0.95 -24.37
N ARG A 21 21.74 -1.42 -24.04
CA ARG A 21 20.57 -0.57 -23.74
C ARG A 21 20.88 0.29 -22.51
N THR A 22 21.14 1.57 -22.72
CA THR A 22 21.37 2.55 -21.65
C THR A 22 20.02 3.01 -21.08
N ALA A 23 19.71 2.58 -19.86
CA ALA A 23 18.63 3.17 -19.07
C ALA A 23 19.02 4.61 -18.70
N ARG A 24 18.20 5.60 -19.08
CA ARG A 24 18.30 6.97 -18.57
C ARG A 24 17.88 6.98 -17.11
N VAL A 25 18.85 7.14 -16.20
CA VAL A 25 18.59 7.41 -14.78
C VAL A 25 18.62 8.92 -14.58
N VAL A 26 17.48 9.49 -14.17
CA VAL A 26 17.39 10.87 -13.68
C VAL A 26 17.80 10.83 -12.21
N VAL A 27 19.00 11.34 -11.89
CA VAL A 27 19.45 11.48 -10.49
C VAL A 27 18.97 12.83 -9.97
N GLY A 28 17.93 12.81 -9.13
CA GLY A 28 17.59 13.94 -8.26
C GLY A 28 18.64 14.11 -7.17
N VAL A 29 19.06 15.35 -6.91
CA VAL A 29 20.04 15.68 -5.86
C VAL A 29 19.35 15.56 -4.50
N ILE A 30 19.74 14.56 -3.70
CA ILE A 30 19.33 14.41 -2.29
C ILE A 30 20.45 14.97 -1.39
N ASP A 31 20.09 15.89 -0.50
CA ASP A 31 20.99 16.57 0.43
C ASP A 31 21.69 15.55 1.37
N ARG A 32 23.04 15.59 1.38
CA ARG A 32 23.93 14.51 1.85
C ARG A 32 24.26 14.52 3.35
N ARG A 33 23.55 15.25 4.22
CA ARG A 33 24.09 15.58 5.56
C ARG A 33 23.65 14.72 6.77
N LYS A 34 22.80 13.69 6.68
CA LYS A 34 22.28 13.03 7.91
C LYS A 34 22.24 11.50 8.02
N CYS A 35 22.84 10.71 7.12
CA CYS A 35 22.87 9.24 7.31
C CYS A 35 24.29 8.66 7.12
N GLN A 36 25.05 8.55 8.22
CA GLN A 36 26.26 7.74 8.30
C GLN A 36 26.02 6.52 9.20
N ARG A 37 25.82 5.34 8.61
CA ARG A 37 26.36 4.07 9.13
C ARG A 37 26.64 3.13 7.95
N PRO A 38 27.90 2.78 7.66
CA PRO A 38 28.20 1.77 6.64
C PRO A 38 28.02 0.37 7.24
N LEU A 39 27.11 -0.42 6.66
CA LEU A 39 27.10 -1.87 6.87
C LEU A 39 28.14 -2.49 5.94
N ARG A 40 29.24 -3.03 6.49
CA ARG A 40 30.22 -3.81 5.72
C ARG A 40 29.65 -5.19 5.46
N VAL A 41 29.24 -5.45 4.22
CA VAL A 41 29.05 -6.82 3.71
C VAL A 41 30.28 -7.18 2.89
N LEU A 42 31.02 -8.20 3.31
CA LEU A 42 32.12 -8.79 2.55
C LEU A 42 31.53 -9.53 1.34
N ALA A 43 31.66 -8.94 0.16
CA ALA A 43 31.21 -9.51 -1.10
C ALA A 43 32.27 -10.46 -1.68
N GLY A 44 31.90 -11.73 -1.81
CA GLY A 44 32.41 -12.59 -2.87
C GLY A 44 31.62 -12.30 -4.16
N LEU A 45 32.29 -11.63 -5.11
CA LEU A 45 32.02 -11.58 -6.56
C LEU A 45 30.57 -11.47 -7.07
N GLY A 46 30.23 -10.29 -7.58
CA GLY A 46 29.39 -10.16 -8.78
C GLY A 46 28.07 -9.39 -8.62
N ALA A 47 28.11 -8.09 -8.93
CA ALA A 47 26.95 -7.20 -9.11
C ALA A 47 26.03 -7.00 -7.89
N ALA A 48 26.57 -6.36 -6.85
CA ALA A 48 25.77 -5.75 -5.78
C ALA A 48 25.03 -4.51 -6.34
N MET A 49 23.76 -4.68 -6.68
CA MET A 49 22.83 -3.56 -6.84
C MET A 49 22.63 -2.96 -5.44
N MET A 50 23.29 -1.84 -5.15
CA MET A 50 23.08 -1.09 -3.92
C MET A 50 21.64 -0.55 -3.92
N MET A 51 20.71 -1.31 -3.34
CA MET A 51 19.49 -0.71 -2.82
C MET A 51 19.91 0.17 -1.65
N THR A 52 19.98 1.47 -1.89
CA THR A 52 19.92 2.46 -0.82
C THR A 52 18.60 2.25 -0.10
N LEU A 53 18.62 1.47 0.98
CA LEU A 53 17.59 1.50 2.01
C LEU A 53 17.55 2.95 2.48
N GLY A 54 16.49 3.66 2.08
CA GLY A 54 16.19 4.97 2.63
C GLY A 54 16.21 4.87 4.16
N CYS A 55 16.84 5.84 4.81
CA CYS A 55 16.62 6.06 6.23
C CYS A 55 15.12 6.26 6.40
N GLY A 56 14.42 5.22 6.87
CA GLY A 56 12.99 5.23 7.06
C GLY A 56 12.60 6.41 7.92
N THR A 57 12.06 7.47 7.33
CA THR A 57 11.39 8.47 8.14
C THR A 57 10.09 7.83 8.58
N ASN A 58 9.92 7.69 9.90
CA ASN A 58 8.65 7.27 10.45
C ASN A 58 7.56 8.21 9.90
N PRO A 59 6.39 7.69 9.54
CA PRO A 59 5.28 8.53 9.11
C PRO A 59 4.96 9.56 10.20
N ASP A 60 4.47 10.71 9.76
CA ASP A 60 4.04 11.80 10.63
C ASP A 60 2.97 11.30 11.63
N ALA A 61 3.05 11.73 12.89
CA ALA A 61 2.13 11.30 13.93
C ALA A 61 0.68 11.68 13.60
N ASP A 62 0.45 12.87 13.03
CA ASP A 62 -0.89 13.32 12.65
C ASP A 62 -1.47 12.46 11.53
N PHE A 63 -0.62 12.02 10.59
CA PHE A 63 -1.01 11.06 9.56
C PHE A 63 -1.38 9.72 10.19
N VAL A 64 -0.54 9.19 11.09
CA VAL A 64 -0.77 7.88 11.73
C VAL A 64 -2.07 7.90 12.54
N ASP A 65 -2.32 8.95 13.31
CA ASP A 65 -3.52 9.08 14.13
C ASP A 65 -4.78 9.19 13.26
N THR A 66 -4.75 10.04 12.23
CA THR A 66 -5.90 10.22 11.33
C THR A 66 -6.18 8.96 10.52
N ALA A 67 -5.15 8.30 9.99
CA ALA A 67 -5.32 7.06 9.23
C ALA A 67 -5.83 5.90 10.12
N ASN A 68 -5.33 5.80 11.36
CA ASN A 68 -5.85 4.82 12.32
C ASN A 68 -7.30 5.11 12.70
N GLN A 69 -7.70 6.37 12.83
CA GLN A 69 -9.08 6.74 13.09
C GLN A 69 -9.99 6.33 11.92
N ILE A 70 -9.60 6.61 10.68
CA ILE A 70 -10.35 6.19 9.48
C ILE A 70 -10.57 4.67 9.47
N CYS A 71 -9.53 3.89 9.76
CA CYS A 71 -9.65 2.44 9.80
C CYS A 71 -10.50 1.96 10.98
N GLY A 72 -10.33 2.55 12.17
CA GLY A 72 -11.12 2.22 13.35
C GLY A 72 -12.62 2.48 13.14
N ASP A 73 -12.97 3.64 12.58
CA ASP A 73 -14.36 3.99 12.28
C ASP A 73 -14.96 3.07 11.21
N GLY A 74 -14.19 2.76 10.15
CA GLY A 74 -14.58 1.83 9.11
C GLY A 74 -14.81 0.41 9.62
N ASN A 75 -13.91 -0.10 10.46
CA ASN A 75 -14.03 -1.42 11.08
C ASN A 75 -15.24 -1.48 12.02
N ALA A 76 -15.46 -0.45 12.83
CA ALA A 76 -16.63 -0.36 13.69
C ALA A 76 -17.94 -0.35 12.90
N GLN A 77 -17.97 0.29 11.72
CA GLN A 77 -19.14 0.27 10.84
C GLN A 77 -19.38 -1.13 10.24
N LEU A 78 -18.34 -1.79 9.75
CA LEU A 78 -18.44 -3.15 9.20
C LEU A 78 -18.88 -4.18 10.26
N ALA A 79 -18.33 -4.08 11.47
CA ALA A 79 -18.71 -4.93 12.60
C ALA A 79 -20.20 -4.80 12.95
N LYS A 80 -20.76 -3.58 12.92
CA LYS A 80 -22.20 -3.35 13.14
C LYS A 80 -23.06 -4.01 12.06
N VAL A 81 -22.64 -3.93 10.80
CA VAL A 81 -23.38 -4.56 9.69
C VAL A 81 -23.33 -6.09 9.83
N GLN A 82 -22.15 -6.64 10.15
CA GLN A 82 -22.00 -8.07 10.38
C GLN A 82 -22.85 -8.57 11.57
N ASP A 83 -22.81 -7.86 12.69
CA ASP A 83 -23.61 -8.18 13.87
C ASP A 83 -25.12 -8.14 13.58
N ALA A 84 -25.58 -7.14 12.82
CA ALA A 84 -26.97 -7.09 12.35
C ALA A 84 -27.35 -8.28 11.47
N LEU A 85 -26.43 -8.76 10.62
CA LEU A 85 -26.63 -9.95 9.78
C LEU A 85 -26.72 -11.23 10.60
N SER A 86 -25.91 -11.36 11.66
CA SER A 86 -25.91 -12.51 12.56
C SER A 86 -27.20 -12.62 13.39
N ARG A 87 -27.84 -11.50 13.73
CA ARG A 87 -29.08 -11.45 14.53
C ARG A 87 -30.38 -11.62 13.73
N GLY A 88 -30.31 -11.57 12.40
CA GLY A 88 -31.50 -11.67 11.55
C GLY A 88 -32.14 -13.06 11.58
N GLU A 89 -33.48 -13.13 11.53
CA GLU A 89 -34.21 -14.40 11.42
C GLU A 89 -33.65 -15.23 10.26
N GLY A 90 -33.24 -16.48 10.55
CA GLY A 90 -32.60 -17.39 9.59
C GLY A 90 -31.06 -17.46 9.65
N GLY A 91 -30.39 -16.70 10.51
CA GLY A 91 -28.94 -16.78 10.74
C GLY A 91 -28.07 -16.31 9.57
N LEU A 92 -26.75 -16.52 9.69
CA LEU A 92 -25.76 -16.12 8.69
C LEU A 92 -25.67 -17.17 7.56
N THR A 93 -26.58 -17.08 6.58
CA THR A 93 -26.56 -17.98 5.41
C THR A 93 -25.46 -17.58 4.42
N ALA A 94 -25.00 -18.52 3.58
CA ALA A 94 -24.01 -18.24 2.53
C ALA A 94 -24.42 -17.08 1.60
N SER A 95 -25.70 -16.97 1.26
CA SER A 95 -26.22 -15.84 0.46
C SER A 95 -26.11 -14.50 1.18
N ARG A 96 -26.31 -14.46 2.50
CA ARG A 96 -26.16 -13.25 3.32
C ARG A 96 -24.68 -12.87 3.47
N GLN A 97 -23.81 -13.85 3.72
CA GLN A 97 -22.35 -13.68 3.76
C GLN A 97 -21.83 -13.08 2.45
N ARG A 98 -22.21 -13.67 1.32
CA ARG A 98 -21.84 -13.16 0.00
C ARG A 98 -22.35 -11.74 -0.25
N SER A 99 -23.60 -11.45 0.14
CA SER A 99 -24.16 -10.11 0.00
C SER A 99 -23.40 -9.10 0.85
N PHE A 100 -23.06 -9.44 2.09
CA PHE A 100 -22.24 -8.61 2.97
C PHE A 100 -20.88 -8.30 2.36
N VAL A 101 -20.17 -9.33 1.90
CA VAL A 101 -18.84 -9.17 1.31
C VAL A 101 -18.89 -8.20 0.13
N LEU A 102 -19.81 -8.42 -0.81
CA LEU A 102 -19.85 -7.66 -2.06
C LEU A 102 -20.46 -6.25 -1.91
N LYS A 103 -21.42 -6.05 -1.01
CA LYS A 103 -22.15 -4.78 -0.88
C LYS A 103 -21.64 -3.88 0.23
N ASP A 104 -21.10 -4.46 1.30
CA ASP A 104 -20.76 -3.73 2.51
C ASP A 104 -19.26 -3.76 2.77
N PHE A 105 -18.68 -4.95 2.88
CA PHE A 105 -17.27 -5.14 3.24
C PHE A 105 -16.32 -4.55 2.19
N ILE A 106 -16.40 -5.01 0.93
CA ILE A 106 -15.49 -4.55 -0.12
C ILE A 106 -15.60 -3.04 -0.35
N PRO A 107 -16.79 -2.45 -0.56
CA PRO A 107 -16.92 -1.00 -0.70
C PRO A 107 -16.49 -0.24 0.57
N GLY A 108 -16.66 -0.84 1.76
CA GLY A 108 -16.20 -0.28 3.02
C GLY A 108 -14.68 -0.14 3.07
N VAL A 109 -13.95 -1.21 2.73
CA VAL A 109 -12.48 -1.20 2.66
C VAL A 109 -12.00 -0.24 1.56
N GLU A 110 -12.62 -0.23 0.38
CA GLU A 110 -12.26 0.70 -0.72
C GLU A 110 -12.38 2.17 -0.28
N ARG A 111 -13.46 2.54 0.45
CA ARG A 111 -13.63 3.90 1.00
C ARG A 111 -12.57 4.26 2.03
N GLN A 112 -12.19 3.33 2.91
CA GLN A 112 -11.12 3.57 3.89
C GLN A 112 -9.78 3.84 3.19
N LEU A 113 -9.43 3.03 2.19
CA LEU A 113 -8.19 3.20 1.43
C LEU A 113 -8.16 4.52 0.65
N GLU A 114 -9.28 4.95 0.09
CA GLU A 114 -9.41 6.24 -0.59
C GLU A 114 -9.26 7.41 0.39
N ALA A 115 -9.90 7.33 1.56
CA ALA A 115 -9.79 8.35 2.60
C ALA A 115 -8.34 8.51 3.10
N ILE A 116 -7.62 7.41 3.33
CA ILE A 116 -6.19 7.45 3.72
C ILE A 116 -5.34 8.06 2.61
N TRP A 117 -5.63 7.74 1.34
CA TRP A 117 -4.91 8.32 0.20
C TRP A 117 -5.06 9.83 0.09
N GLY A 118 -6.23 10.34 0.48
CA GLY A 118 -6.55 11.76 0.48
C GLY A 118 -5.80 12.58 1.54
N LEU A 119 -5.14 11.92 2.50
CA LEU A 119 -4.39 12.61 3.55
C LEU A 119 -3.12 13.27 3.01
N GLU A 120 -2.75 14.40 3.62
CA GLU A 120 -1.44 14.98 3.40
C GLU A 120 -0.36 14.09 4.04
N MET A 121 0.69 13.80 3.28
CA MET A 121 1.73 12.86 3.69
C MET A 121 3.02 13.09 2.92
N THR A 122 4.14 12.66 3.50
CA THR A 122 5.45 12.72 2.83
C THR A 122 5.48 11.75 1.64
N ALA A 123 6.44 11.95 0.73
CA ALA A 123 6.62 11.03 -0.40
C ALA A 123 6.94 9.59 0.05
N GLU A 124 7.63 9.43 1.18
CA GLU A 124 7.96 8.12 1.74
C GLU A 124 6.71 7.44 2.32
N THR A 125 5.93 8.14 3.13
CA THR A 125 4.64 7.64 3.64
C THR A 125 3.72 7.25 2.48
N ARG A 126 3.65 8.08 1.43
CA ARG A 126 2.86 7.80 0.23
C ARG A 126 3.28 6.50 -0.47
N ALA A 127 4.57 6.22 -0.55
CA ALA A 127 5.05 4.95 -1.11
C ALA A 127 4.68 3.75 -0.21
N GLY A 128 4.63 3.93 1.11
CA GLY A 128 4.07 2.94 2.03
C GLY A 128 2.58 2.70 1.81
N VAL A 129 1.78 3.76 1.77
CA VAL A 129 0.32 3.69 1.55
C VAL A 129 0.02 3.06 0.19
N ALA A 130 0.77 3.40 -0.86
CA ALA A 130 0.60 2.79 -2.18
C ALA A 130 0.81 1.26 -2.17
N ARG A 131 1.80 0.77 -1.40
CA ARG A 131 2.01 -0.68 -1.22
C ARG A 131 0.85 -1.33 -0.47
N MET A 132 0.35 -0.68 0.58
CA MET A 132 -0.82 -1.14 1.32
C MET A 132 -2.06 -1.21 0.41
N GLN A 133 -2.31 -0.18 -0.39
CA GLN A 133 -3.42 -0.15 -1.35
C GLN A 133 -3.31 -1.25 -2.40
N LEU A 134 -2.11 -1.50 -2.94
CA LEU A 134 -1.90 -2.56 -3.92
C LEU A 134 -2.23 -3.93 -3.32
N ALA A 135 -1.75 -4.21 -2.10
CA ALA A 135 -2.04 -5.45 -1.39
C ALA A 135 -3.54 -5.60 -1.10
N ALA A 136 -4.18 -4.53 -0.64
CA ALA A 136 -5.61 -4.53 -0.36
C ALA A 136 -6.44 -4.72 -1.63
N GLN A 137 -6.09 -4.06 -2.74
CA GLN A 137 -6.78 -4.26 -4.01
C GLN A 137 -6.64 -5.71 -4.50
N ALA A 138 -5.47 -6.34 -4.35
CA ALA A 138 -5.30 -7.74 -4.70
C ALA A 138 -6.24 -8.65 -3.87
N ALA A 139 -6.30 -8.44 -2.55
CA ALA A 139 -7.19 -9.17 -1.65
C ALA A 139 -8.68 -8.95 -1.99
N LEU A 140 -9.08 -7.70 -2.24
CA LEU A 140 -10.45 -7.35 -2.59
C LEU A 140 -10.87 -7.93 -3.95
N GLN A 141 -9.96 -7.98 -4.94
CA GLN A 141 -10.24 -8.65 -6.21
C GLN A 141 -10.45 -10.15 -6.02
N GLU A 142 -9.70 -10.78 -5.12
CA GLU A 142 -9.93 -12.18 -4.79
C GLU A 142 -11.29 -12.38 -4.10
N LEU A 143 -11.68 -11.52 -3.15
CA LEU A 143 -13.03 -11.56 -2.55
C LEU A 143 -14.15 -11.31 -3.57
N LYS A 144 -13.94 -10.46 -4.58
CA LYS A 144 -14.93 -10.28 -5.66
C LYS A 144 -15.17 -11.58 -6.42
N ARG A 145 -14.14 -12.42 -6.58
CA ARG A 145 -14.21 -13.71 -7.26
C ARG A 145 -14.74 -14.82 -6.37
N GLN A 146 -14.29 -14.85 -5.12
CA GLN A 146 -14.60 -15.87 -4.13
C GLN A 146 -14.96 -15.21 -2.79
N PRO A 147 -16.21 -14.73 -2.63
CA PRO A 147 -16.64 -13.99 -1.44
C PRO A 147 -16.54 -14.80 -0.14
N ASP A 148 -16.69 -16.13 -0.25
CA ASP A 148 -16.71 -17.04 0.88
C ASP A 148 -15.34 -17.12 1.59
N LEU A 149 -14.25 -16.74 0.90
CA LEU A 149 -12.89 -16.67 1.48
C LEU A 149 -12.77 -15.73 2.68
N LEU A 150 -13.65 -14.74 2.83
CA LEU A 150 -13.65 -13.88 4.01
C LEU A 150 -14.01 -14.66 5.30
N PHE A 151 -14.81 -15.72 5.15
CA PHE A 151 -15.30 -16.54 6.26
C PHE A 151 -14.59 -17.90 6.36
N ASP A 152 -13.96 -18.36 5.28
CA ASP A 152 -13.23 -19.64 5.20
C ASP A 152 -11.72 -19.53 5.46
N ALA A 153 -11.20 -18.33 5.75
CA ALA A 153 -9.76 -18.13 5.96
C ALA A 153 -9.27 -18.91 7.18
N SER A 154 -8.53 -20.00 6.94
CA SER A 154 -7.76 -20.68 7.97
C SER A 154 -6.65 -19.77 8.50
N GLU A 155 -6.26 -19.92 9.77
CA GLU A 155 -5.26 -19.08 10.45
C GLU A 155 -3.93 -18.94 9.69
N ASP A 156 -3.60 -19.90 8.81
CA ASP A 156 -2.34 -19.95 8.07
C ASP A 156 -2.30 -19.08 6.79
N GLN A 157 -3.44 -18.58 6.30
CA GLN A 157 -3.50 -17.74 5.09
C GLN A 157 -4.47 -16.56 5.26
N SER A 158 -4.05 -15.55 6.03
CA SER A 158 -4.77 -14.27 6.04
C SER A 158 -4.76 -13.66 4.63
N LEU A 159 -5.95 -13.53 4.04
CA LEU A 159 -6.16 -12.89 2.74
C LEU A 159 -5.59 -11.46 2.70
N PHE A 160 -5.45 -10.83 3.86
CA PHE A 160 -4.96 -9.47 4.05
C PHE A 160 -3.54 -9.41 4.64
N ALA A 161 -2.78 -10.50 4.70
CA ALA A 161 -1.42 -10.52 5.27
C ALA A 161 -0.48 -9.44 4.68
N GLY A 162 -0.58 -9.17 3.37
CA GLY A 162 0.18 -8.10 2.72
C GLY A 162 -0.25 -6.69 3.16
N VAL A 163 -1.53 -6.50 3.49
CA VAL A 163 -2.04 -5.26 4.08
C VAL A 163 -1.52 -5.12 5.49
N ASP A 164 -1.58 -6.18 6.30
CA ASP A 164 -1.09 -6.17 7.69
C ASP A 164 0.39 -5.80 7.78
N GLN A 165 1.21 -6.39 6.91
CA GLN A 165 2.64 -6.08 6.84
C GLN A 165 2.89 -4.62 6.45
N ALA A 166 2.14 -4.10 5.47
CA ALA A 166 2.29 -2.72 5.02
C ALA A 166 1.79 -1.71 6.07
N ALA A 167 0.67 -2.00 6.71
CA ALA A 167 0.08 -1.20 7.78
C ALA A 167 1.00 -1.18 9.01
N GLN A 168 1.57 -2.32 9.41
CA GLN A 168 2.54 -2.41 10.50
C GLN A 168 3.78 -1.56 10.24
N ALA A 169 4.30 -1.58 9.01
CA ALA A 169 5.45 -0.75 8.62
C ALA A 169 5.17 0.77 8.70
N LEU A 170 3.89 1.16 8.70
CA LEU A 170 3.44 2.54 8.83
C LEU A 170 2.92 2.89 10.24
N GLY A 171 2.91 1.95 11.19
CA GLY A 171 2.31 2.16 12.50
C GLY A 171 0.77 2.23 12.49
N LEU A 172 0.12 1.76 11.42
CA LEU A 172 -1.32 1.79 11.23
C LEU A 172 -1.99 0.57 11.86
N ASN A 173 -1.99 0.51 13.20
CA ASN A 173 -2.51 -0.64 13.95
C ASN A 173 -3.99 -0.93 13.71
N GLN A 174 -4.82 0.09 13.48
CA GLN A 174 -6.26 -0.08 13.25
C GLN A 174 -6.58 -0.52 11.81
N CYS A 175 -5.64 -0.35 10.88
CA CYS A 175 -5.81 -0.75 9.48
C CYS A 175 -5.40 -2.20 9.21
N ARG A 176 -4.92 -2.89 10.24
CA ARG A 176 -4.65 -4.31 10.17
C ARG A 176 -5.97 -5.06 10.16
N ALA A 177 -6.09 -6.07 9.34
CA ALA A 177 -7.23 -6.96 9.37
C ALA A 177 -7.16 -7.74 10.68
N ASP A 178 -7.98 -7.38 11.66
CA ASP A 178 -8.29 -8.35 12.71
C ASP A 178 -9.11 -9.45 12.02
N PRO A 179 -8.68 -10.72 12.12
CA PRO A 179 -9.51 -11.82 11.66
C PRO A 179 -10.81 -11.72 12.44
N VAL A 180 -11.88 -11.53 11.69
CA VAL A 180 -13.26 -11.49 12.14
C VAL A 180 -13.45 -12.50 13.28
N SER A 181 -13.58 -12.01 14.51
CA SER A 181 -13.78 -12.82 15.72
C SER A 181 -15.26 -13.14 15.95
#